data_AF-A0A7M1T1G1-F1
#
_entry.id   AF-A0A7M1T1G1-F1
#
_cell.length_a   1.000
_cell.length_b   1.000
_cell.length_c   1.000
_cell.angle_alpha   90.00
_cell.angle_beta   90.00
_cell.angle_gamma   90.00
#
_symmetry.space_group_name_H-M   'P 1'
#
loop_
_entity.id
_entity.type
_entity.pdbx_description
1 polymer ?
#
loop_
_entity_poly.entity_id
_entity_poly.type
_entity_poly.pdbx_seq_one_letter_code
_entity_poly.pdbx_strand_id
1 'polypeptide(L)'
;MHKDYLGSILTISDEAGNKIEQRHYDAWGNLTHLQVNGGAILTDENQIRDFMSNGGLLIDRGYTSHEHFAEVGLIHMNGRLYDPLLGRFLNADENIQDIFNTQNYNKYETPFPQLRVTTTILAMAQASINTLYLDRL
;
A
#
# COMPACT_ATOMS: atom_id res chain seq x y z
N MET A 1 -1.83 2.15 -16.67
CA MET A 1 -1.73 2.18 -15.19
C MET A 1 -2.88 1.38 -14.60
N HIS A 2 -2.58 0.46 -13.69
CA HIS A 2 -3.54 -0.47 -13.10
C HIS A 2 -3.63 -0.24 -11.60
N LYS A 3 -4.85 -0.13 -11.09
CA LYS A 3 -5.15 0.12 -9.67
C LYS A 3 -6.04 -0.97 -9.10
N ASP A 4 -5.96 -1.17 -7.79
CA ASP A 4 -6.91 -1.99 -7.04
C ASP A 4 -8.25 -1.26 -6.81
N TYR A 5 -9.18 -1.91 -6.11
CA TYR A 5 -10.48 -1.33 -5.76
C TYR A 5 -10.39 -0.13 -4.80
N LEU A 6 -9.34 -0.08 -3.98
CA LEU A 6 -9.08 1.02 -3.03
C LEU A 6 -8.28 2.17 -3.70
N GLY A 7 -7.90 2.01 -4.97
CA GLY A 7 -7.11 2.97 -5.72
C GLY A 7 -5.59 2.86 -5.53
N SER A 8 -5.09 1.79 -4.90
CA SER A 8 -3.64 1.53 -4.79
C SER A 8 -3.06 1.20 -6.16
N ILE A 9 -1.90 1.77 -6.48
CA ILE A 9 -1.23 1.57 -7.78
C ILE A 9 -0.48 0.24 -7.76
N LEU A 10 -0.97 -0.76 -8.49
CA LEU A 10 -0.40 -2.11 -8.54
C LEU A 10 0.61 -2.29 -9.67
N THR A 11 0.34 -1.69 -10.83
CA THR A 11 1.20 -1.87 -12.00
C THR A 11 1.16 -0.65 -12.90
N ILE A 12 2.34 -0.24 -13.36
CA ILE A 12 2.53 0.77 -14.40
C ILE A 12 3.08 0.05 -15.63
N SER A 13 2.48 0.32 -16.78
CA SER A 13 2.84 -0.25 -18.07
C SER A 13 3.16 0.86 -19.07
N ASP A 14 4.00 0.55 -20.05
CA ASP A 14 4.26 1.43 -21.20
C ASP A 14 3.12 1.37 -22.23
N GLU A 15 3.27 2.13 -23.33
CA GLU A 15 2.33 2.18 -24.46
C GLU A 15 2.20 0.82 -25.19
N ALA A 16 3.25 0.00 -25.17
CA ALA A 16 3.27 -1.33 -25.76
C ALA A 16 2.67 -2.42 -24.84
N GLY A 17 2.28 -2.06 -23.60
CA GLY A 17 1.72 -2.97 -22.61
C GLY A 17 2.76 -3.73 -21.78
N ASN A 18 4.05 -3.39 -21.90
CA ASN A 18 5.09 -3.97 -21.05
C ASN A 18 5.00 -3.38 -19.64
N LYS A 19 5.15 -4.24 -18.63
CA LYS A 19 5.12 -3.86 -17.22
C LYS A 19 6.46 -3.21 -16.84
N ILE A 20 6.46 -1.88 -16.71
CA ILE A 20 7.63 -1.10 -16.32
C ILE A 20 7.78 -1.05 -14.80
N GLU A 21 6.69 -1.20 -14.05
CA GLU A 21 6.74 -1.20 -12.60
C GLU A 21 5.60 -2.02 -12.02
N GLN A 22 5.89 -2.86 -11.03
CA GLN A 22 4.91 -3.63 -10.29
C GLN A 22 5.14 -3.45 -8.80
N ARG A 23 4.03 -3.28 -8.08
CA ARG A 23 3.98 -2.98 -6.66
C ARG A 23 2.97 -3.86 -5.98
N HIS A 24 3.33 -4.44 -4.84
CA HIS A 24 2.39 -5.10 -3.94
C HIS A 24 2.44 -4.48 -2.56
N TYR A 25 1.27 -4.16 -2.03
CA TYR A 25 1.10 -3.65 -0.68
C TYR A 25 0.53 -4.75 0.22
N ASP A 26 0.87 -4.69 1.50
CA ASP A 26 0.13 -5.41 2.53
C ASP A 26 -1.22 -4.70 2.82
N ALA A 27 -1.97 -5.25 3.78
CA ALA A 27 -3.23 -4.68 4.21
C ALA A 27 -3.08 -3.25 4.75
N TRP A 28 -1.93 -2.93 5.37
CA TRP A 28 -1.68 -1.67 6.05
C TRP A 28 -0.98 -0.62 5.19
N GLY A 29 -0.61 -0.94 3.96
CA GLY A 29 0.04 -0.02 3.01
C GLY A 29 1.57 -0.12 2.94
N ASN A 30 2.19 -1.07 3.63
CA ASN A 30 3.62 -1.35 3.46
C ASN A 30 3.86 -2.05 2.12
N LEU A 31 4.91 -1.62 1.41
CA LEU A 31 5.27 -2.19 0.13
C LEU A 31 6.07 -3.49 0.36
N THR A 32 5.52 -4.63 -0.04
CA THR A 32 6.10 -5.96 0.23
C THR A 32 6.87 -6.52 -0.95
N HIS A 33 6.44 -6.19 -2.17
CA HIS A 33 7.15 -6.60 -3.39
C HIS A 33 7.20 -5.41 -4.34
N LEU A 34 8.41 -5.11 -4.82
CA LEU A 34 8.65 -4.08 -5.82
C LEU A 34 9.46 -4.68 -6.97
N GLN A 35 8.98 -4.48 -8.18
CA GLN A 35 9.71 -4.84 -9.39
C GLN A 35 9.71 -3.63 -10.34
N VAL A 36 10.88 -3.25 -10.84
CA VAL A 36 11.04 -2.12 -11.75
C VAL A 36 11.80 -2.58 -12.99
N ASN A 37 11.32 -2.20 -14.18
CA ASN A 37 11.90 -2.48 -15.48
C ASN A 37 12.26 -3.97 -15.72
N GLY A 38 11.43 -4.89 -15.24
CA GLY A 38 11.69 -6.33 -15.36
C GLY A 38 12.92 -6.83 -14.58
N GLY A 39 13.43 -6.04 -13.65
CA GLY A 39 14.53 -6.42 -12.76
C GLY A 39 14.14 -7.47 -11.72
N ALA A 40 15.04 -7.72 -10.77
CA ALA A 40 14.77 -8.60 -9.64
C ALA A 40 13.60 -8.06 -8.80
N ILE A 41 12.76 -8.97 -8.30
CA ILE A 41 11.70 -8.62 -7.35
C ILE A 41 12.36 -8.37 -6.01
N LEU A 42 12.28 -7.12 -5.54
CA LEU A 42 12.71 -6.71 -4.22
C LEU A 42 11.63 -7.10 -3.22
N THR A 43 12.01 -7.87 -2.21
CA THR A 43 11.13 -8.29 -1.11
C THR A 43 11.65 -7.87 0.27
N ASP A 44 12.91 -7.43 0.34
CA ASP A 44 13.50 -6.91 1.56
C ASP A 44 13.01 -5.48 1.81
N GLU A 45 12.41 -5.26 2.98
CA GLU A 45 11.83 -3.97 3.36
C GLU A 45 12.85 -2.83 3.35
N ASN A 46 14.10 -3.08 3.80
CA ASN A 46 15.14 -2.05 3.79
C ASN A 46 15.54 -1.71 2.36
N GLN A 47 15.69 -2.72 1.50
CA GLN A 47 16.01 -2.47 0.09
C GLN A 47 14.89 -1.71 -0.62
N ILE A 48 13.63 -2.05 -0.34
CA ILE A 48 12.47 -1.36 -0.86
C ILE A 48 12.46 0.10 -0.39
N ARG A 49 12.62 0.33 0.92
CA ARG A 49 12.68 1.68 1.49
C ARG A 49 13.82 2.50 0.89
N ASP A 50 15.01 1.93 0.79
CA ASP A 50 16.17 2.61 0.21
C ASP A 50 15.92 2.93 -1.26
N PHE A 51 15.34 2.01 -2.03
CA PHE A 51 14.97 2.25 -3.43
C PHE A 51 13.95 3.38 -3.57
N MET A 52 12.92 3.41 -2.72
CA MET A 52 11.89 4.45 -2.72
C MET A 52 12.45 5.81 -2.28
N SER A 53 13.27 5.85 -1.22
CA SER A 53 13.85 7.10 -0.70
C SER A 53 14.84 7.76 -1.67
N ASN A 54 15.50 6.96 -2.53
CA ASN A 54 16.38 7.45 -3.58
C ASN A 54 15.62 7.88 -4.86
N GLY A 55 14.29 7.94 -4.84
CA GLY A 55 13.48 8.34 -6.00
C GLY A 55 13.46 7.30 -7.12
N GLY A 56 13.65 6.01 -6.81
CA GLY A 56 13.65 4.93 -7.80
C GLY A 56 12.27 4.60 -8.38
N LEU A 57 11.20 5.10 -7.77
CA LEU A 57 9.82 4.92 -8.23
C LEU A 57 9.48 5.89 -9.37
N LEU A 58 8.66 5.44 -10.31
CA LEU A 58 8.12 6.30 -11.38
C LEU A 58 7.15 7.36 -10.85
N ILE A 59 6.47 7.04 -9.75
CA ILE A 59 5.46 7.90 -9.10
C ILE A 59 5.57 7.69 -7.59
N ASP A 60 5.69 8.78 -6.83
CA ASP A 60 5.78 8.72 -5.35
C ASP A 60 4.45 8.34 -4.67
N ARG A 61 3.38 8.22 -5.46
CA ARG A 61 2.06 7.77 -5.01
C ARG A 61 1.93 6.27 -5.12
N GLY A 62 1.31 5.65 -4.12
CA GLY A 62 1.24 4.19 -4.03
C GLY A 62 -0.09 3.70 -3.48
N TYR A 63 -0.10 3.41 -2.18
CA TYR A 63 -1.25 2.86 -1.47
C TYR A 63 -2.41 3.85 -1.46
N THR A 64 -3.60 3.39 -1.86
CA THR A 64 -4.82 4.24 -1.97
C THR A 64 -4.64 5.53 -2.79
N SER A 65 -3.66 5.57 -3.72
CA SER A 65 -3.28 6.77 -4.49
C SER A 65 -2.73 7.94 -3.67
N HIS A 66 -2.24 7.70 -2.45
CA HIS A 66 -1.61 8.71 -1.60
C HIS A 66 -0.08 8.70 -1.73
N GLU A 67 0.56 9.82 -1.34
CA GLU A 67 2.01 10.03 -1.45
C GLU A 67 2.74 9.32 -0.31
N HIS A 68 3.80 8.57 -0.64
CA HIS A 68 4.64 7.87 0.34
C HIS A 68 5.90 8.68 0.61
N PHE A 69 6.13 9.03 1.87
CA PHE A 69 7.40 9.56 2.35
C PHE A 69 8.29 8.42 2.82
N ALA A 70 9.00 7.79 1.89
CA ALA A 70 9.82 6.62 2.14
C ALA A 70 10.96 6.86 3.14
N GLU A 71 11.51 8.09 3.19
CA GLU A 71 12.58 8.46 4.13
C GLU A 71 12.16 8.29 5.59
N VAL A 72 10.88 8.58 5.90
CA VAL A 72 10.31 8.47 7.25
C VAL A 72 9.32 7.32 7.39
N GLY A 73 9.05 6.57 6.31
CA GLY A 73 8.11 5.45 6.28
C GLY A 73 6.64 5.84 6.46
N LEU A 74 6.25 7.09 6.17
CA LEU A 74 4.89 7.59 6.39
C LEU A 74 4.13 7.78 5.08
N ILE A 75 2.80 7.80 5.15
CA ILE A 75 1.91 8.08 4.01
C ILE A 75 1.13 9.36 4.26
N HIS A 76 1.14 10.27 3.29
CA HIS A 76 0.42 11.54 3.37
C HIS A 76 -1.01 11.39 2.84
N MET A 77 -1.97 11.29 3.75
CA MET A 77 -3.39 11.07 3.45
C MET A 77 -4.17 12.39 3.40
N ASN A 78 -3.77 13.32 2.51
CA ASN A 78 -4.46 14.59 2.23
C ASN A 78 -4.82 15.46 3.45
N GLY A 79 -4.00 15.43 4.51
CA GLY A 79 -4.22 16.24 5.73
C GLY A 79 -3.85 15.52 7.01
N ARG A 80 -3.70 14.18 6.98
CA ARG A 80 -3.19 13.39 8.10
C ARG A 80 -2.00 12.55 7.66
N LEU A 81 -1.04 12.38 8.55
CA LEU A 81 0.08 11.45 8.35
C LEU A 81 -0.31 10.09 8.92
N TYR A 82 -0.24 9.08 8.07
CA TYR A 82 -0.52 7.69 8.41
C TYR A 82 0.78 6.91 8.53
N ASP A 83 0.90 6.15 9.62
CA ASP A 83 1.97 5.21 9.87
C ASP A 83 1.50 3.79 9.48
N PRO A 84 2.00 3.23 8.36
CA PRO A 84 1.66 1.88 7.90
C PRO A 84 2.28 0.77 8.76
N LEU A 85 3.34 1.05 9.53
CA LEU A 85 3.93 0.09 10.46
C LEU A 85 3.03 -0.10 11.68
N LEU A 86 2.50 1.00 12.23
CA LEU A 86 1.59 0.98 13.37
C LEU A 86 0.11 0.85 13.00
N GLY A 87 -0.21 0.95 11.71
CA GLY A 87 -1.56 0.89 11.18
C GLY A 87 -2.46 2.03 11.66
N ARG A 88 -1.92 3.21 11.96
CA ARG A 88 -2.65 4.33 12.58
C ARG A 88 -2.17 5.69 12.11
N PHE A 89 -3.00 6.71 12.27
CA PHE A 89 -2.57 8.09 12.05
C PHE A 89 -1.75 8.63 13.22
N LEU A 90 -0.84 9.56 12.91
CA LEU A 90 -0.07 10.30 13.93
C LEU A 90 -0.89 11.45 14.54
N ASN A 91 -1.81 12.02 13.77
CA ASN A 91 -2.69 13.09 14.23
C ASN A 91 -4.08 12.53 14.60
N ALA A 92 -4.64 13.01 15.70
CA ALA A 92 -6.01 12.72 16.07
C ALA A 92 -6.98 13.31 15.03
N ASP A 93 -8.02 12.56 14.66
CA ASP A 93 -9.11 13.11 13.85
C ASP A 93 -9.88 14.16 14.69
N GLU A 94 -10.08 15.34 14.11
CA GLU A 94 -10.89 16.39 14.72
C GLU A 94 -12.39 16.10 14.60
N ASN A 95 -12.79 15.29 13.61
CA ASN A 95 -14.19 15.01 13.31
C ASN A 95 -14.63 13.65 13.86
N ILE A 96 -15.64 13.67 14.74
CA ILE A 96 -16.39 12.46 15.10
C ILE A 96 -17.47 12.27 14.03
N GLN A 97 -17.27 11.32 13.11
CA GLN A 97 -18.19 11.09 11.98
C GLN A 97 -19.59 10.64 12.41
N ASP A 98 -19.69 9.89 13.51
CA ASP A 98 -20.97 9.46 14.09
C ASP A 98 -20.79 9.26 15.61
N ILE A 99 -21.60 9.99 16.38
CA ILE A 99 -21.55 10.08 17.85
C ILE A 99 -22.04 8.78 18.50
N PHE A 100 -22.85 7.99 17.79
CA PHE A 100 -23.42 6.73 18.29
C PHE A 100 -22.53 5.51 18.01
N ASN A 101 -21.51 5.66 17.18
CA ASN A 101 -20.55 4.60 16.93
C ASN A 101 -19.36 4.75 17.88
N THR A 102 -19.27 3.86 18.87
CA THR A 102 -18.17 3.84 19.85
C THR A 102 -16.80 3.67 19.22
N GLN A 103 -16.70 3.13 18.00
CA GLN A 103 -15.44 3.01 17.25
C GLN A 103 -14.94 4.38 16.73
N ASN A 104 -15.83 5.34 16.50
CA ASN A 104 -15.45 6.68 16.04
C ASN A 104 -14.76 7.53 17.12
N TYR A 105 -14.72 7.06 18.36
CA TYR A 105 -13.96 7.71 19.42
C TYR A 105 -12.46 7.35 19.37
N ASN A 106 -12.06 6.35 18.59
CA ASN A 106 -10.65 6.07 18.36
C ASN A 106 -10.09 6.98 17.25
N LYS A 107 -9.73 8.20 17.66
CA LYS A 107 -9.30 9.28 16.77
C LYS A 107 -8.07 8.99 15.92
N TYR A 108 -7.31 7.92 16.21
CA TYR A 108 -6.10 7.56 15.46
C TYR A 108 -6.34 6.45 14.43
N GLU A 109 -7.57 5.95 14.33
CA GLU A 109 -7.89 4.84 13.46
C GLU A 109 -7.90 5.22 11.98
N THR A 110 -7.47 4.24 11.18
CA THR A 110 -7.60 4.28 9.72
C THR A 110 -9.07 4.41 9.33
N PRO A 111 -9.41 5.25 8.34
CA PRO A 111 -10.80 5.56 7.98
C PRO A 111 -11.43 4.46 7.12
N PHE A 112 -10.67 3.40 6.80
CA PHE A 112 -11.10 2.32 5.92
C PHE A 112 -11.67 1.15 6.75
N PRO A 113 -13.00 1.04 6.91
CA PRO A 113 -13.63 -0.05 7.65
C PRO A 113 -13.41 -1.42 6.99
N GLN A 114 -13.12 -1.47 5.69
CA GLN A 114 -12.86 -2.70 4.93
C GLN A 114 -11.60 -3.46 5.39
N LEU A 115 -10.73 -2.82 6.16
CA LEU A 115 -9.55 -3.45 6.78
C LEU A 115 -9.82 -4.05 8.16
N ARG A 116 -10.98 -3.74 8.76
CA ARG A 116 -11.37 -4.22 10.10
C ARG A 116 -12.16 -5.52 10.05
N VAL A 117 -12.69 -5.91 8.89
CA VAL A 117 -13.57 -7.06 8.81
C VAL A 117 -12.84 -8.26 8.23
N THR A 118 -12.61 -9.22 9.12
CA THR A 118 -12.43 -10.66 8.87
C THR A 118 -11.05 -11.17 8.49
N THR A 119 -10.64 -12.14 9.31
CA THR A 119 -9.68 -13.25 9.18
C THR A 119 -9.69 -14.01 7.83
N THR A 120 -10.33 -13.49 6.78
CA THR A 120 -10.44 -14.08 5.44
C THR A 120 -9.42 -13.49 4.46
N ILE A 121 -8.74 -12.39 4.79
CA ILE A 121 -7.70 -11.81 3.92
C ILE A 121 -6.47 -12.73 3.78
N LEU A 122 -6.26 -13.67 4.72
CA LEU A 122 -5.26 -14.72 4.57
C LEU A 122 -5.54 -15.64 3.35
N ALA A 123 -6.79 -15.72 2.88
CA ALA A 123 -7.13 -16.48 1.67
C ALA A 123 -6.82 -15.74 0.35
N MET A 124 -6.80 -14.40 0.35
CA MET A 124 -6.53 -13.62 -0.87
C MET A 124 -5.03 -13.38 -1.07
N ALA A 125 -4.25 -13.27 0.01
CA ALA A 125 -2.79 -13.23 -0.07
C ALA A 125 -2.18 -14.56 -0.57
N GLN A 126 -2.79 -15.71 -0.22
CA GLN A 126 -2.34 -17.01 -0.72
C GLN A 126 -2.71 -17.25 -2.20
N ALA A 127 -3.80 -16.67 -2.68
CA ALA A 127 -4.24 -16.80 -4.08
C ALA A 127 -3.30 -16.09 -5.06
N SER A 128 -2.69 -14.96 -4.67
CA SER A 128 -1.73 -14.25 -5.53
C SER A 128 -0.33 -14.89 -5.58
N ILE A 129 0.05 -15.63 -4.52
CA ILE A 129 1.32 -16.37 -4.48
C ILE A 129 1.28 -17.60 -5.42
N ASN A 130 0.11 -18.25 -5.57
CA ASN A 130 -0.02 -19.41 -6.45
C ASN A 130 -0.01 -19.06 -7.95
N THR A 131 -0.42 -17.84 -8.33
CA THR A 131 -0.40 -17.41 -9.73
C THR A 131 1.02 -17.13 -10.23
N LEU A 132 1.93 -16.70 -9.34
CA LEU A 132 3.35 -16.48 -9.66
C LEU A 132 4.16 -17.80 -9.80
N TYR A 133 3.62 -18.93 -9.34
CA TYR A 133 4.26 -20.25 -9.46
C TYR A 133 3.84 -21.04 -10.70
N LEU A 134 2.72 -20.68 -11.35
CA LEU A 134 2.20 -21.37 -12.54
C LEU A 134 2.80 -20.86 -13.85
N ASP A 135 3.43 -19.67 -13.87
CA ASP A 135 4.15 -19.13 -15.04
C ASP A 135 5.60 -19.64 -15.16
N ARG A 136 5.99 -20.67 -14.38
CA ARG A 136 7.31 -21.34 -14.43
C ARG A 136 7.25 -22.84 -14.75
N LEU A 137 6.23 -23.29 -15.47
CA LEU A 137 6.20 -24.57 -16.20
C LEU A 137 5.82 -24.31 -17.66
#